data_AF-A0A9E4MAI6-F1
#
_entry.id   AF-A0A9E4MAI6-F1
#
_cell.length_a   1.000
_cell.length_b   1.000
_cell.length_c   1.000
_cell.angle_alpha   90.00
_cell.angle_beta   90.00
_cell.angle_gamma   90.00
#
_symmetry.space_group_name_H-M   'P 1'
#
loop_
_entity.id
_entity.type
_entity.pdbx_description
1 polymer ?
#
loop_
_entity_poly.entity_id
_entity_poly.type
_entity_poly.pdbx_seq_one_letter_code
_entity_poly.pdbx_strand_id
1 'polypeptide(L)' 'MSYIDVATPFLRADGKVMDDIFIADGLHLNEKGTRIWASAIKAALMAGEARHETTDQ' A
#
# COMPACT_ATOMS: atom_id res chain seq x y z
N MET A 1 9.68 -10.36 -11.81
CA MET A 1 9.33 -8.98 -11.44
C MET A 1 8.00 -9.04 -10.70
N SER A 2 7.89 -8.43 -9.51
CA SER A 2 6.63 -8.36 -8.76
C SER A 2 6.08 -6.93 -8.84
N TYR A 3 4.76 -6.80 -8.89
CA TYR A 3 4.06 -5.52 -8.85
C TYR A 3 3.22 -5.47 -7.59
N ILE A 4 3.20 -4.31 -6.92
CA ILE A 4 2.37 -4.04 -5.74
C ILE A 4 1.34 -3.00 -6.14
N ASP A 5 0.07 -3.36 -6.03
CA ASP A 5 -1.03 -2.39 -6.20
C ASP A 5 -1.17 -1.54 -4.94
N VAL A 6 -0.70 -0.30 -5.03
CA VAL A 6 -0.84 0.70 -3.97
C VAL A 6 -2.00 1.66 -4.22
N ALA A 7 -2.69 1.56 -5.37
CA ALA A 7 -3.74 2.49 -5.76
C ALA A 7 -5.12 2.05 -5.24
N THR A 8 -5.47 0.76 -5.37
CA THR A 8 -6.76 0.23 -4.91
C THR A 8 -7.05 0.54 -3.43
N PRO A 9 -6.08 0.45 -2.49
CA PRO A 9 -6.31 0.81 -1.09
C PRO A 9 -6.68 2.28 -0.85
N PHE A 10 -6.44 3.17 -1.80
CA PHE A 10 -6.83 4.58 -1.72
C PHE A 10 -8.24 4.86 -2.25
N LEU A 11 -8.95 3.85 -2.74
CA LEU A 11 -10.32 4.01 -3.24
C LEU A 11 -11.33 3.82 -2.11
N ARG A 12 -12.35 4.67 -2.12
CA ARG A 12 -13.58 4.50 -1.36
C ARG A 12 -14.45 3.43 -2.01
N ALA A 13 -15.50 3.00 -1.31
CA ALA A 13 -16.41 1.97 -1.82
C ALA A 13 -17.12 2.34 -3.14
N ASP A 14 -17.23 3.64 -3.43
CA ASP A 14 -17.78 4.16 -4.70
C ASP A 14 -16.73 4.29 -5.82
N GLY A 15 -15.51 3.79 -5.61
CA GLY A 15 -14.42 3.82 -6.58
C GLY A 15 -13.72 5.17 -6.73
N LYS A 16 -14.12 6.20 -5.96
CA LYS A 16 -13.41 7.49 -5.94
C LYS A 16 -12.24 7.44 -4.97
N VAL A 17 -11.20 8.20 -5.26
CA VAL A 17 -10.06 8.35 -4.34
C VAL A 17 -10.53 8.98 -3.03
N MET A 18 -9.95 8.53 -1.91
CA MET A 18 -10.09 9.20 -0.62
C MET A 18 -9.50 10.62 -0.72
N ASP A 19 -10.25 11.62 -0.30
CA ASP A 19 -9.82 13.03 -0.34
C ASP A 19 -9.04 13.44 0.92
N ASP A 20 -9.10 12.65 1.99
CA ASP A 20 -8.48 12.92 3.29
C ASP A 20 -7.14 12.19 3.54
N ILE A 21 -6.52 11.63 2.49
CA ILE A 21 -5.23 10.91 2.58
C ILE A 21 -4.03 11.70 2.07
N PHE A 22 -4.25 12.85 1.44
CA PHE A 22 -3.19 13.72 0.92
C PHE A 22 -2.99 14.95 1.83
N ILE A 23 -1.83 15.60 1.67
CA ILE A 23 -1.66 17.00 2.09
C ILE A 23 -2.27 17.93 1.04
N ALA A 24 -2.10 19.24 1.22
CA ALA A 24 -2.78 20.26 0.43
C ALA A 24 -2.55 20.20 -1.10
N ASP A 25 -1.50 19.52 -1.58
CA ASP A 25 -1.19 19.41 -3.01
C ASP A 25 -1.92 18.26 -3.73
N GLY A 26 -2.65 17.41 -2.99
CA GLY A 26 -3.36 16.26 -3.57
C GLY A 26 -2.44 15.18 -4.13
N LEU A 27 -1.14 15.20 -3.80
CA LEU A 27 -0.15 14.23 -4.28
C LEU A 27 0.60 13.57 -3.12
N HIS A 28 1.19 14.36 -2.21
CA HIS A 28 1.93 13.80 -1.09
C HIS A 28 0.97 13.30 -0.03
N LEU A 29 1.22 12.10 0.48
CA LEU A 29 0.38 11.49 1.49
C LEU A 29 0.57 12.19 2.84
N ASN A 30 -0.53 12.36 3.56
CA ASN A 30 -0.48 12.65 4.98
C ASN A 30 -0.21 11.36 5.79
N GLU A 31 -0.29 11.44 7.11
CA GLU A 31 -0.05 10.30 7.99
C GLU A 31 -1.02 9.13 7.73
N LYS A 32 -2.30 9.41 7.48
CA LYS A 32 -3.33 8.41 7.15
C LYS A 32 -2.99 7.72 5.83
N GLY A 33 -2.69 8.49 4.78
CA GLY A 33 -2.30 7.97 3.48
C GLY A 33 -1.03 7.11 3.55
N THR A 34 -0.02 7.58 4.28
CA THR A 34 1.26 6.87 4.46
C THR A 34 1.05 5.53 5.16
N ARG A 35 0.18 5.45 6.16
CA ARG A 35 -0.16 4.18 6.83
C ARG A 35 -0.79 3.17 5.87
N ILE A 36 -1.73 3.60 5.04
CA ILE A 36 -2.40 2.74 4.05
C ILE A 36 -1.38 2.21 3.04
N TRP A 37 -0.54 3.11 2.50
CA TRP A 37 0.53 2.79 1.56
C TRP A 37 1.54 1.78 2.13
N ALA A 38 2.05 2.05 3.33
CA ALA A 38 3.02 1.18 4.00
C ALA A 38 2.43 -0.21 4.30
N SER A 39 1.15 -0.27 4.68
CA SER A 39 0.47 -1.55 4.95
C SER A 39 0.32 -2.40 3.68
N ALA A 40 -0.03 -1.78 2.54
CA ALA A 40 -0.13 -2.47 1.25
C ALA A 40 1.22 -3.06 0.81
N ILE A 41 2.29 -2.28 0.94
CA ILE A 41 3.65 -2.75 0.63
C ILE A 41 4.07 -3.88 1.56
N LYS A 42 3.90 -3.70 2.87
CA LYS A 42 4.26 -4.73 3.86
C LYS A 42 3.53 -6.04 3.58
N ALA A 43 2.22 -5.99 3.34
CA ALA A 43 1.44 -7.20 3.06
C ALA A 43 1.97 -7.94 1.82
N ALA A 44 2.29 -7.20 0.74
CA ALA A 44 2.82 -7.80 -0.48
C ALA A 44 4.25 -8.33 -0.31
N LEU A 45 5.12 -7.63 0.42
CA LEU A 45 6.48 -8.08 0.70
C LEU A 45 6.49 -9.31 1.58
N MET A 46 5.76 -9.32 2.71
CA MET A 46 5.70 -10.48 3.60
C MET A 46 5.18 -11.72 2.87
N ALA A 47 4.13 -11.59 2.05
CA ALA A 47 3.64 -12.70 1.24
C ALA A 47 4.66 -13.17 0.18
N GLY A 48 5.43 -12.24 -0.37
CA GLY A 48 6.49 -12.53 -1.34
C GLY A 48 7.71 -13.21 -0.71
N GLU A 49 8.20 -12.67 0.40
CA GLU A 49 9.40 -13.07 1.16
C GLU A 49 9.21 -14.41 1.88
N ALA A 50 7.99 -14.76 2.29
CA ALA A 50 7.70 -16.07 2.89
C ALA A 50 8.17 -17.25 2.02
N ARG A 51 8.22 -17.09 0.69
CA ARG A 51 8.74 -18.10 -0.25
C ARG A 51 10.25 -18.24 -0.24
N HIS A 52 10.96 -17.24 0.26
CA HIS A 52 12.43 -17.18 0.32
C HIS A 52 12.96 -17.46 1.73
N GLU A 53 12.18 -17.23 2.78
CA GLU A 53 12.55 -17.55 4.16
C GLU A 53 12.58 -19.07 4.45
N THR A 54 11.86 -19.90 3.70
CA THR A 54 11.80 -21.36 3.92
C THR A 54 12.96 -22.16 3.30
N THR A 55 13.99 -21.53 2.72
CA THR A 55 15.10 -22.27 2.06
C THR A 55 16.36 -22.44 2.94
N ASP A 56 16.40 -21.89 4.15
CA ASP A 56 17.53 -22.08 5.10
C ASP A 56 17.11 -22.90 6.34
N GLN A 57 16.63 -24.14 6.14
CA GLN A 57 16.59 -25.17 7.20
C GLN A 57 17.14 -26.51 6.71
#